data_AF-A0A0F9U0J0-F1
#
_entry.id   AF-A0A0F9U0J0-F1
#
_cell.length_a   1.000
_cell.length_b   1.000
_cell.length_c   1.000
_cell.angle_alpha   90.00
_cell.angle_beta   90.00
_cell.angle_gamma   90.00
#
_symmetry.space_group_name_H-M   'P 1'
#
loop_
_entity.id
_entity.type
_entity.pdbx_description
1 polymer ?
#
loop_
_entity_poly.entity_id
_entity_poly.type
_entity_poly.pdbx_seq_one_letter_code
_entity_poly.pdbx_strand_id
1 'polypeptide(L)'
;MTKADEKAAAEKARCKARKKKCSNCKHRFTKGDKTWKCPECKTDRRCKNRPVEGYKVCRMHGARGGRPPGSKFSIARKIEAAFNRIMGNSTIWEMVEQQAAMGVRWEQLVLKLDDLKHEGVDVAAVLKQVNRAIKYVGQGDKGILTAKEALWEIRSLLEDSNREHNLWLQILQVTEFMRKNSDTQKKWARENLQNVPVSEVIEVMVFLQQAAFIFIPNPQDRKAYINRIRSYFPAAENTLIGDGTNDI
;
A
#
# COMPACT_ATOMS: atom_id res chain seq x y z
N MET A 1 -49.88 -20.29 -11.97
CA MET A 1 -48.97 -21.36 -12.45
C MET A 1 -48.94 -22.46 -11.41
N THR A 2 -49.10 -23.71 -11.81
CA THR A 2 -49.00 -24.84 -10.87
C THR A 2 -47.52 -25.12 -10.55
N LYS A 3 -47.24 -25.78 -9.41
CA LYS A 3 -45.87 -26.25 -9.08
C LYS A 3 -45.27 -27.15 -10.18
N ALA A 4 -46.13 -27.81 -10.97
CA ALA A 4 -45.70 -28.60 -12.12
C ALA A 4 -45.18 -27.71 -13.26
N ASP A 5 -45.84 -26.57 -13.51
CA ASP A 5 -45.43 -25.61 -14.56
C ASP A 5 -44.10 -24.93 -14.22
N GLU A 6 -43.90 -24.57 -12.94
CA GLU A 6 -42.63 -24.00 -12.46
C GLU A 6 -41.47 -24.98 -12.59
N LYS A 7 -41.71 -26.27 -12.26
CA LYS A 7 -40.71 -27.33 -12.40
C LYS A 7 -40.37 -27.59 -13.88
N ALA A 8 -41.38 -27.60 -14.76
CA ALA A 8 -41.19 -27.76 -16.19
C ALA A 8 -40.44 -26.57 -16.82
N ALA A 9 -40.74 -25.33 -16.41
CA ALA A 9 -40.03 -24.13 -16.85
C ALA A 9 -38.57 -24.13 -16.37
N ALA A 10 -38.33 -24.48 -15.10
CA ALA A 10 -36.98 -24.61 -14.54
C ALA A 10 -36.16 -25.71 -15.22
N GLU A 11 -36.80 -26.79 -15.69
CA GLU A 11 -36.14 -27.87 -16.43
C GLU A 11 -35.81 -27.47 -17.88
N LYS A 12 -36.68 -26.69 -18.54
CA LYS A 12 -36.40 -26.09 -19.86
C LYS A 12 -35.25 -25.07 -19.81
N ALA A 13 -35.07 -24.39 -18.67
CA ALA A 13 -34.03 -23.39 -18.45
C ALA A 13 -32.65 -23.97 -18.04
N ARG A 14 -32.45 -25.29 -18.11
CA ARG A 14 -31.16 -25.93 -17.76
C ARG A 14 -30.26 -26.15 -18.95
N CYS A 15 -28.96 -26.17 -18.68
CA CYS A 15 -27.95 -26.54 -19.66
C CYS A 15 -28.17 -28.00 -20.13
N LYS A 16 -28.28 -28.16 -21.46
CA LYS A 16 -28.51 -29.46 -22.11
C LYS A 16 -27.25 -30.35 -22.21
N ALA A 17 -26.14 -29.94 -21.61
CA ALA A 17 -24.91 -30.73 -21.61
C ALA A 17 -25.02 -31.97 -20.71
N ARG A 18 -24.40 -33.07 -21.15
CA ARG A 18 -24.32 -34.34 -20.40
C ARG A 18 -23.08 -34.34 -19.51
N LYS A 19 -23.25 -34.66 -18.22
CA LYS A 19 -22.12 -34.86 -17.30
C LYS A 19 -21.34 -36.13 -17.65
N LYS A 20 -20.02 -36.13 -17.40
CA LYS A 20 -19.17 -37.32 -17.56
C LYS A 20 -19.30 -38.32 -16.40
N LYS A 21 -19.87 -37.89 -15.28
CA LYS A 21 -20.03 -38.67 -14.05
C LYS A 21 -21.43 -38.43 -13.46
N CYS A 22 -22.07 -39.48 -12.95
CA CYS A 22 -23.33 -39.36 -12.23
C CYS A 22 -23.12 -38.56 -10.95
N SER A 23 -23.98 -37.58 -10.67
CA SER A 23 -23.87 -36.78 -9.44
C SER A 23 -24.35 -37.49 -8.19
N ASN A 24 -25.09 -38.60 -8.34
CA ASN A 24 -25.61 -39.37 -7.21
C ASN A 24 -24.66 -40.55 -6.88
N CYS A 25 -24.63 -41.58 -7.73
CA CYS A 25 -23.82 -42.79 -7.49
C CYS A 25 -22.37 -42.72 -7.98
N LYS A 26 -21.90 -41.56 -8.49
CA LYS A 26 -20.52 -41.40 -9.00
C LYS A 26 -20.14 -42.31 -10.19
N HIS A 27 -21.06 -43.07 -10.78
CA HIS A 27 -20.82 -43.84 -12.01
C HIS A 27 -20.20 -42.98 -13.13
N ARG A 28 -19.17 -43.50 -13.81
CA ARG A 28 -18.49 -42.82 -14.91
C ARG A 28 -19.01 -43.32 -16.25
N PHE A 29 -19.63 -42.43 -17.01
CA PHE A 29 -20.17 -42.77 -18.33
C PHE A 29 -19.05 -42.96 -19.36
N THR A 30 -19.21 -43.94 -20.24
CA THR A 30 -18.27 -44.20 -21.33
C THR A 30 -18.28 -43.06 -22.35
N LYS A 31 -17.16 -42.88 -23.06
CA LYS A 31 -17.05 -41.85 -24.11
C LYS A 31 -17.99 -42.23 -25.25
N GLY A 32 -18.84 -41.29 -25.66
CA GLY A 32 -19.85 -41.52 -26.72
C GLY A 32 -21.22 -41.96 -26.22
N ASP A 33 -21.37 -42.29 -24.93
CA ASP A 33 -22.66 -42.66 -24.35
C ASP A 33 -23.68 -41.52 -24.48
N LYS A 34 -24.82 -41.83 -25.12
CA LYS A 34 -25.93 -40.90 -25.38
C LYS A 34 -27.06 -40.96 -24.34
N THR A 35 -26.96 -41.80 -23.31
CA THR A 35 -27.99 -41.91 -22.27
C THR A 35 -28.14 -40.63 -21.46
N TRP A 36 -29.40 -40.31 -21.11
CA TRP A 36 -29.76 -39.17 -20.26
C TRP A 36 -29.90 -39.53 -18.78
N LYS A 37 -30.12 -40.81 -18.46
CA LYS A 37 -30.28 -41.31 -17.10
C LYS A 37 -29.10 -42.23 -16.76
N CYS A 38 -28.64 -42.16 -15.52
CA CYS A 38 -27.65 -43.09 -15.02
C CYS A 38 -28.18 -44.53 -15.07
N PRO A 39 -27.40 -45.51 -15.56
CA PRO A 39 -27.85 -46.91 -15.62
C PRO A 39 -28.11 -47.49 -14.22
N GLU A 40 -27.27 -47.14 -13.25
CA GLU A 40 -27.32 -47.64 -11.86
C GLU A 40 -28.45 -47.02 -11.03
N CYS A 41 -28.48 -45.68 -10.92
CA CYS A 41 -29.38 -44.98 -9.98
C CYS A 41 -30.47 -44.14 -10.65
N LYS A 42 -30.65 -44.28 -11.98
CA LYS A 42 -31.65 -43.58 -12.82
C LYS A 42 -31.66 -42.04 -12.73
N THR A 43 -30.68 -41.45 -12.04
CA THR A 43 -30.56 -40.00 -11.85
C THR A 43 -30.27 -39.31 -13.18
N ASP A 44 -30.83 -38.12 -13.37
CA ASP A 44 -30.62 -37.32 -14.57
C ASP A 44 -29.15 -36.86 -14.72
N ARG A 45 -28.59 -37.10 -15.90
CA ARG A 45 -27.22 -36.77 -16.29
C ARG A 45 -27.06 -35.32 -16.75
N ARG A 46 -28.15 -34.57 -16.94
CA ARG A 46 -28.09 -33.18 -17.38
C ARG A 46 -27.34 -32.28 -16.39
N CYS A 47 -26.69 -31.27 -16.93
CA CYS A 47 -26.13 -30.20 -16.12
C CYS A 47 -27.27 -29.44 -15.42
N LYS A 48 -27.13 -29.20 -14.11
CA LYS A 48 -28.13 -28.46 -13.32
C LYS A 48 -27.99 -26.94 -13.47
N ASN A 49 -26.89 -26.46 -14.07
CA ASN A 49 -26.62 -25.03 -14.22
C ASN A 49 -27.45 -24.43 -15.37
N ARG A 50 -27.80 -23.15 -15.26
CA ARG A 50 -28.48 -22.41 -16.33
C ARG A 50 -27.52 -22.12 -17.49
N PRO A 51 -28.01 -22.10 -18.74
CA PRO A 51 -27.23 -21.62 -19.88
C PRO A 51 -26.91 -20.13 -19.71
N VAL A 52 -25.84 -19.68 -20.36
CA VAL A 52 -25.53 -18.25 -20.47
C VAL A 52 -26.43 -17.65 -21.54
N GLU A 53 -26.88 -16.41 -21.34
CA GLU A 53 -27.69 -15.68 -22.32
C GLU A 53 -26.99 -15.63 -23.69
N GLY A 54 -27.72 -15.99 -24.76
CA GLY A 54 -27.17 -16.15 -26.12
C GLY A 54 -26.46 -17.47 -26.42
N TYR A 55 -26.26 -18.37 -25.44
CA TYR A 55 -25.54 -19.65 -25.62
C TYR A 55 -26.41 -20.88 -25.30
N LYS A 56 -26.18 -21.99 -26.03
CA LYS A 56 -26.92 -23.26 -25.84
C LYS A 56 -26.52 -24.04 -24.57
N VAL A 57 -25.47 -23.62 -23.87
CA VAL A 57 -24.82 -24.36 -22.77
C VAL A 57 -24.35 -23.40 -21.66
N CYS A 58 -24.10 -23.91 -20.44
CA CYS A 58 -23.65 -23.10 -19.31
C CYS A 58 -22.17 -22.78 -19.38
N ARG A 59 -21.70 -21.85 -18.52
CA ARG A 59 -20.29 -21.45 -18.38
C ARG A 59 -19.31 -22.63 -18.28
N MET A 60 -19.71 -23.74 -17.65
CA MET A 60 -18.86 -24.93 -17.46
C MET A 60 -18.76 -25.82 -18.72
N HIS A 61 -19.67 -25.66 -19.68
CA HIS A 61 -19.77 -26.50 -20.88
C HIS A 61 -19.70 -25.69 -22.19
N GLY A 62 -19.52 -24.37 -22.12
CA GLY A 62 -19.95 -23.44 -23.17
C GLY A 62 -18.98 -22.35 -23.62
N ALA A 63 -17.68 -22.58 -23.50
CA ALA A 63 -16.71 -21.94 -24.40
C ALA A 63 -15.70 -23.02 -24.78
N ARG A 64 -15.30 -23.10 -26.06
CA ARG A 64 -14.30 -24.04 -26.60
C ARG A 64 -13.27 -24.46 -25.55
N GLY A 65 -13.40 -25.66 -24.96
CA GLY A 65 -12.44 -26.23 -24.01
C GLY A 65 -12.14 -25.42 -22.73
N GLY A 66 -13.00 -24.46 -22.35
CA GLY A 66 -12.72 -23.46 -21.33
C GLY A 66 -12.52 -24.03 -19.93
N ARG A 67 -11.26 -24.30 -19.58
CA ARG A 67 -10.76 -24.04 -18.22
C ARG A 67 -11.31 -22.65 -17.82
N PRO A 68 -11.86 -22.46 -16.60
CA PRO A 68 -12.12 -21.09 -16.13
C PRO A 68 -10.86 -20.26 -16.40
N PRO A 69 -10.97 -19.00 -16.85
CA PRO A 69 -9.79 -18.17 -17.11
C PRO A 69 -8.85 -18.37 -15.93
N GLY A 70 -7.66 -18.92 -16.22
CA GLY A 70 -6.73 -19.30 -15.17
C GLY A 70 -6.54 -18.07 -14.29
N SER A 71 -6.67 -18.25 -12.98
CA SER A 71 -6.49 -17.21 -11.95
C SER A 71 -5.25 -16.33 -12.20
N LYS A 72 -4.25 -16.87 -12.91
CA LYS A 72 -3.05 -16.17 -13.39
C LYS A 72 -3.31 -14.85 -14.12
N PHE A 73 -4.43 -14.67 -14.84
CA PHE A 73 -4.71 -13.42 -15.57
C PHE A 73 -5.82 -12.57 -14.95
N SER A 74 -6.54 -13.07 -13.95
CA SER A 74 -7.55 -12.26 -13.27
C SER A 74 -6.91 -11.19 -12.39
N ILE A 75 -5.75 -11.50 -11.79
CA ILE A 75 -5.02 -10.55 -10.95
C ILE A 75 -4.43 -9.45 -11.82
N ALA A 76 -3.69 -9.80 -12.88
CA ALA A 76 -3.16 -8.82 -13.83
C ALA A 76 -4.24 -7.87 -14.38
N ARG A 77 -5.42 -8.38 -14.77
CA ARG A 77 -6.54 -7.54 -15.22
C ARG A 77 -7.18 -6.70 -14.12
N LYS A 78 -7.23 -7.19 -12.88
CA LYS A 78 -7.73 -6.41 -11.73
C LYS A 78 -6.76 -5.31 -11.35
N ILE A 79 -5.46 -5.60 -11.36
CA ILE A 79 -4.39 -4.62 -11.17
C ILE A 79 -4.43 -3.59 -12.29
N GLU A 80 -4.53 -4.01 -13.55
CA GLU A 80 -4.67 -3.09 -14.70
C GLU A 80 -5.92 -2.21 -14.57
N ALA A 81 -7.07 -2.76 -14.20
CA ALA A 81 -8.29 -1.97 -13.99
C ALA A 81 -8.19 -1.02 -12.78
N ALA A 82 -7.54 -1.45 -11.70
CA ALA A 82 -7.29 -0.62 -10.52
C ALA A 82 -6.30 0.50 -10.85
N PHE A 83 -5.23 0.18 -11.56
CA PHE A 83 -4.22 1.11 -12.07
C PHE A 83 -4.86 2.12 -13.01
N ASN A 84 -5.62 1.70 -14.01
CA ASN A 84 -6.32 2.60 -14.92
C ASN A 84 -7.35 3.49 -14.19
N ARG A 85 -7.97 3.01 -13.11
CA ARG A 85 -8.86 3.82 -12.27
C ARG A 85 -8.09 4.86 -11.44
N ILE A 86 -6.90 4.51 -10.94
CA ILE A 86 -6.01 5.46 -10.26
C ILE A 86 -5.48 6.49 -11.27
N MET A 87 -5.00 6.03 -12.42
CA MET A 87 -4.50 6.88 -13.51
C MET A 87 -5.54 7.85 -14.04
N GLY A 88 -6.80 7.42 -14.09
CA GLY A 88 -7.92 8.27 -14.54
C GLY A 88 -8.42 9.27 -13.50
N ASN A 89 -7.91 9.25 -12.26
CA ASN A 89 -8.33 10.16 -11.20
C ASN A 89 -7.25 11.25 -10.98
N SER A 90 -7.48 12.43 -11.55
CA SER A 90 -6.55 13.58 -11.46
C SER A 90 -6.28 14.01 -10.03
N THR A 91 -7.27 13.91 -9.13
CA THR A 91 -7.12 14.32 -7.72
C THR A 91 -6.12 13.43 -6.97
N ILE A 92 -6.00 12.15 -7.32
CA ILE A 92 -5.00 11.26 -6.69
C ILE A 92 -3.61 11.62 -7.15
N TRP A 93 -3.45 11.93 -8.44
CA TRP A 93 -2.18 12.38 -9.00
C TRP A 93 -1.73 13.68 -8.36
N GLU A 94 -2.62 14.66 -8.23
CA GLU A 94 -2.35 15.90 -7.49
C GLU A 94 -1.92 15.61 -6.04
N MET A 95 -2.58 14.68 -5.35
CA MET A 95 -2.19 14.29 -3.98
C MET A 95 -0.80 13.63 -3.92
N VAL A 96 -0.45 12.80 -4.90
CA VAL A 96 0.87 12.15 -5.00
C VAL A 96 1.97 13.17 -5.30
N GLU A 97 1.72 14.10 -6.23
CA GLU A 97 2.63 15.21 -6.54
C GLU A 97 2.84 16.11 -5.32
N GLN A 98 1.76 16.45 -4.61
CA GLN A 98 1.84 17.21 -3.35
C GLN A 98 2.64 16.46 -2.29
N GLN A 99 2.47 15.13 -2.15
CA GLN A 99 3.27 14.33 -1.23
C GLN A 99 4.76 14.33 -1.58
N ALA A 100 5.11 14.21 -2.87
CA ALA A 100 6.49 14.27 -3.33
C ALA A 100 7.13 15.65 -3.04
N ALA A 101 6.42 16.73 -3.37
CA ALA A 101 6.87 18.09 -3.08
C ALA A 101 7.07 18.34 -1.56
N MET A 102 6.16 17.82 -0.74
CA MET A 102 6.27 17.90 0.73
C MET A 102 7.42 17.05 1.28
N GLY A 103 7.69 15.89 0.69
CA GLY A 103 8.85 15.06 1.04
C GLY A 103 10.17 15.81 0.83
N VAL A 104 10.34 16.43 -0.35
CA VAL A 104 11.51 17.27 -0.63
C VAL A 104 11.61 18.45 0.34
N ARG A 105 10.47 19.10 0.66
CA ARG A 105 10.46 20.20 1.62
C ARG A 105 10.85 19.74 3.02
N TRP A 106 10.38 18.58 3.46
CA TRP A 106 10.73 18.00 4.75
C TRP A 106 12.24 17.72 4.83
N GLU A 107 12.82 17.09 3.81
CA GLU A 107 14.27 16.83 3.74
C GLU A 107 15.08 18.14 3.81
N GLN A 108 14.67 19.17 3.06
CA GLN A 108 15.31 20.48 3.11
C GLN A 108 15.24 21.14 4.49
N LEU A 109 14.11 21.01 5.19
CA LEU A 109 13.94 21.57 6.54
C LEU A 109 14.79 20.82 7.56
N VAL A 110 14.88 19.50 7.45
CA VAL A 110 15.74 18.67 8.30
C VAL A 110 17.21 19.02 8.10
N LEU A 111 17.67 19.20 6.85
CA LEU A 111 19.05 19.64 6.57
C LEU A 111 19.35 21.01 7.19
N LYS A 112 18.44 21.98 7.05
CA LYS A 112 18.61 23.30 7.68
C LYS A 112 18.65 23.24 9.20
N LEU A 113 17.91 22.30 9.79
CA LEU A 113 17.92 22.10 11.24
C LEU A 113 19.25 21.46 11.69
N ASP A 114 19.82 20.55 10.89
CA ASP A 114 21.11 19.94 11.14
C ASP A 114 22.24 20.98 11.07
N ASP A 115 22.19 21.89 10.08
CA ASP A 115 23.11 23.02 9.96
C ASP A 115 23.12 23.88 11.24
N LEU A 116 21.93 24.17 11.82
CA LEU A 116 21.82 24.96 13.06
C LEU A 116 22.31 24.19 14.30
N LYS A 117 22.19 22.87 14.34
CA LYS A 117 22.68 22.06 15.48
C LYS A 117 24.19 22.08 15.62
N HIS A 118 24.91 22.27 14.51
CA HIS A 118 26.37 22.39 14.52
C HIS A 118 26.87 23.73 15.06
N GLU A 119 25.99 24.73 15.19
CA GLU A 119 26.27 26.06 15.75
C GLU A 119 25.91 26.15 17.24
N GLY A 120 25.99 25.01 17.96
CA GLY A 120 25.55 24.85 19.35
C GLY A 120 25.80 26.07 20.23
N VAL A 121 24.70 26.67 20.67
CA VAL A 121 24.73 27.87 21.53
C VAL A 121 25.22 27.51 22.92
N ASP A 122 26.38 28.04 23.32
CA ASP A 122 26.90 27.91 24.68
C ASP A 122 26.14 28.84 25.64
N VAL A 123 25.00 28.36 26.13
CA VAL A 123 24.14 29.06 27.10
C VAL A 123 24.93 29.47 28.35
N ALA A 124 25.96 28.71 28.75
CA ALA A 124 26.76 29.03 29.92
C ALA A 124 27.71 30.21 29.67
N ALA A 125 28.30 30.30 28.47
CA ALA A 125 29.10 31.47 28.07
C ALA A 125 28.25 32.76 28.08
N VAL A 126 27.00 32.67 27.68
CA VAL A 126 26.06 33.79 27.58
C VAL A 126 25.63 34.27 28.95
N LEU A 127 25.24 33.34 29.84
CA LEU A 127 24.95 33.68 31.23
C LEU A 127 26.16 34.30 31.93
N LYS A 128 27.38 33.86 31.59
CA LYS A 128 28.62 34.45 32.12
C LYS A 128 28.83 35.86 31.60
N GLN A 129 28.51 36.15 30.34
CA GLN A 129 28.57 37.49 29.76
C GLN A 129 27.52 38.43 30.34
N VAL A 130 26.27 37.96 30.49
CA VAL A 130 25.20 38.73 31.15
C VAL A 130 25.59 39.09 32.58
N ASN A 131 26.14 38.14 33.33
CA ASN A 131 26.65 38.41 34.68
C ASN A 131 27.83 39.39 34.69
N ARG A 132 28.69 39.41 33.66
CA ARG A 132 29.71 40.45 33.53
C ARG A 132 29.06 41.81 33.27
N ALA A 133 28.17 41.91 32.28
CA ALA A 133 27.49 43.16 31.96
C ALA A 133 26.78 43.76 33.18
N ILE A 134 26.08 42.94 33.97
CA ILE A 134 25.43 43.37 35.23
C ILE A 134 26.44 43.96 36.22
N LYS A 135 27.65 43.39 36.34
CA LYS A 135 28.70 43.90 37.24
C LYS A 135 29.27 45.26 36.80
N TYR A 136 29.20 45.58 35.51
CA TYR A 136 29.70 46.84 34.96
C TYR A 136 28.63 47.94 34.87
N VAL A 137 27.37 47.65 35.24
CA VAL A 137 26.31 48.66 35.35
C VAL A 137 26.72 49.73 36.37
N GLY A 138 26.82 50.98 35.91
CA GLY A 138 27.22 52.12 36.74
C GLY A 138 28.67 52.58 36.59
N GLN A 139 29.52 51.87 35.81
CA GLN A 139 30.93 52.23 35.60
C GLN A 139 31.18 53.19 34.42
N GLY A 140 30.28 54.16 34.20
CA GLY A 140 30.38 55.12 33.09
C GLY A 140 30.37 54.47 31.70
N ASP A 141 31.06 55.07 30.74
CA ASP A 141 31.00 54.67 29.31
C ASP A 141 31.45 53.23 29.05
N LYS A 142 32.43 52.71 29.82
CA LYS A 142 32.89 51.31 29.70
C LYS A 142 31.80 50.32 30.11
N GLY A 143 30.99 50.66 31.11
CA GLY A 143 29.85 49.83 31.52
C GLY A 143 28.76 49.77 30.46
N ILE A 144 28.50 50.90 29.80
CA ILE A 144 27.53 50.99 28.71
C ILE A 144 27.97 50.15 27.51
N LEU A 145 29.25 50.19 27.14
CA LEU A 145 29.77 49.40 26.01
C LEU A 145 29.65 47.89 26.28
N THR A 146 30.09 47.45 27.47
CA THR A 146 30.05 46.03 27.86
C THR A 146 28.60 45.50 27.94
N ALA A 147 27.66 46.33 28.38
CA ALA A 147 26.24 45.97 28.40
C ALA A 147 25.64 45.85 26.98
N LYS A 148 26.05 46.74 26.06
CA LYS A 148 25.61 46.67 24.65
C LYS A 148 26.11 45.40 23.95
N GLU A 149 27.38 45.02 24.17
CA GLU A 149 27.96 43.80 23.62
C GLU A 149 27.21 42.55 24.12
N ALA A 150 26.99 42.45 25.44
CA ALA A 150 26.24 41.34 26.01
C ALA A 150 24.78 41.27 25.50
N LEU A 151 24.09 42.42 25.35
CA LEU A 151 22.75 42.46 24.79
C LEU A 151 22.71 42.04 23.31
N TRP A 152 23.74 42.41 22.54
CA TRP A 152 23.86 42.02 21.14
C TRP A 152 24.08 40.51 21.00
N GLU A 153 24.93 39.91 21.83
CA GLU A 153 25.12 38.46 21.87
C GLU A 153 23.85 37.71 22.28
N ILE A 154 23.16 38.14 23.36
CA ILE A 154 21.86 37.55 23.76
C ILE A 154 20.87 37.61 22.60
N ARG A 155 20.81 38.76 21.91
CA ARG A 155 19.91 38.94 20.76
C ARG A 155 20.23 37.95 19.65
N SER A 156 21.51 37.79 19.27
CA SER A 156 21.92 36.83 18.24
C SER A 156 21.43 35.42 18.56
N LEU A 157 21.56 35.01 19.83
CA LEU A 157 21.20 33.67 20.26
C LEU A 157 19.69 33.44 20.34
N LEU A 158 18.94 34.46 20.76
CA LEU A 158 17.49 34.43 20.67
C LEU A 158 17.04 34.39 19.21
N GLU A 159 17.74 35.06 18.29
CA GLU A 159 17.46 34.98 16.86
C GLU A 159 17.71 33.56 16.33
N ASP A 160 18.80 32.89 16.72
CA ASP A 160 19.10 31.52 16.29
C ASP A 160 18.14 30.48 16.91
N SER A 161 17.82 30.61 18.21
CA SER A 161 16.80 29.77 18.85
C SER A 161 15.40 29.98 18.25
N ASN A 162 15.04 31.23 17.92
CA ASN A 162 13.79 31.52 17.22
C ASN A 162 13.79 30.94 15.79
N ARG A 163 14.93 30.95 15.08
CA ARG A 163 15.07 30.30 13.76
C ARG A 163 14.84 28.79 13.88
N GLU A 164 15.48 28.14 14.85
CA GLU A 164 15.30 26.71 15.11
C GLU A 164 13.83 26.38 15.43
N HIS A 165 13.22 27.12 16.34
CA HIS A 165 11.81 26.95 16.71
C HIS A 165 10.87 27.10 15.50
N ASN A 166 11.10 28.13 14.67
CA ASN A 166 10.33 28.34 13.44
C ASN A 166 10.51 27.22 12.41
N LEU A 167 11.69 26.60 12.33
CA LEU A 167 11.91 25.43 11.48
C LEU A 167 11.15 24.21 12.01
N TRP A 168 11.16 23.98 13.33
CA TRP A 168 10.36 22.92 13.95
C TRP A 168 8.86 23.06 13.68
N LEU A 169 8.32 24.28 13.78
CA LEU A 169 6.93 24.55 13.44
C LEU A 169 6.62 24.24 11.96
N GLN A 170 7.53 24.56 11.04
CA GLN A 170 7.37 24.21 9.63
C GLN A 170 7.44 22.70 9.39
N ILE A 171 8.35 21.99 10.06
CA ILE A 171 8.45 20.51 9.97
C ILE A 171 7.15 19.88 10.47
N LEU A 172 6.59 20.37 11.57
CA LEU A 172 5.32 19.88 12.12
C LEU A 172 4.17 20.09 11.12
N GLN A 173 4.06 21.28 10.52
CA GLN A 173 3.04 21.59 9.52
C GLN A 173 3.12 20.66 8.31
N VAL A 174 4.32 20.43 7.77
CA VAL A 174 4.55 19.52 6.64
C VAL A 174 4.16 18.08 7.02
N THR A 175 4.56 17.64 8.20
CA THR A 175 4.26 16.28 8.71
C THR A 175 2.75 16.08 8.90
N GLU A 176 2.05 17.05 9.47
CA GLU A 176 0.59 17.01 9.62
C GLU A 176 -0.14 16.98 8.27
N PHE A 177 0.34 17.77 7.31
CA PHE A 177 -0.20 17.76 5.96
C PHE A 177 -0.02 16.39 5.28
N MET A 178 1.19 15.81 5.35
CA MET A 178 1.45 14.46 4.82
C MET A 178 0.55 13.41 5.47
N ARG A 179 0.33 13.49 6.80
CA ARG A 179 -0.61 12.62 7.52
C ARG A 179 -2.04 12.75 6.99
N LYS A 180 -2.57 13.98 6.89
CA LYS A 180 -3.93 14.24 6.39
C LYS A 180 -4.13 13.75 4.96
N ASN A 181 -3.13 13.94 4.10
CA ASN A 181 -3.15 13.43 2.72
C ASN A 181 -3.14 11.89 2.69
N SER A 182 -2.29 11.25 3.50
CA SER A 182 -2.28 9.78 3.62
C SER A 182 -3.63 9.24 4.11
N ASP A 183 -4.24 9.87 5.10
CA ASP A 183 -5.57 9.47 5.60
C ASP A 183 -6.66 9.63 4.54
N THR A 184 -6.59 10.71 3.74
CA THR A 184 -7.49 10.94 2.61
C THR A 184 -7.32 9.88 1.52
N GLN A 185 -6.09 9.54 1.16
CA GLN A 185 -5.80 8.45 0.22
C GLN A 185 -6.31 7.10 0.74
N LYS A 186 -6.09 6.78 2.02
CA LYS A 186 -6.60 5.55 2.65
C LYS A 186 -8.13 5.50 2.69
N LYS A 187 -8.79 6.64 2.92
CA LYS A 187 -10.25 6.73 2.87
C LYS A 187 -10.75 6.49 1.45
N TRP A 188 -10.17 7.18 0.46
CA TRP A 188 -10.51 6.99 -0.96
C TRP A 188 -10.30 5.54 -1.40
N ALA A 189 -9.19 4.91 -1.03
CA ALA A 189 -8.89 3.52 -1.37
C ALA A 189 -9.94 2.55 -0.79
N ARG A 190 -10.36 2.77 0.47
CA ARG A 190 -11.44 2.00 1.11
C ARG A 190 -12.77 2.17 0.39
N GLU A 191 -13.16 3.41 0.10
CA GLU A 191 -14.42 3.74 -0.59
C GLU A 191 -14.48 3.14 -2.01
N ASN A 192 -13.33 3.02 -2.69
CA ASN A 192 -13.25 2.49 -4.04
C ASN A 192 -12.95 0.98 -4.10
N LEU A 193 -13.03 0.29 -2.96
CA LEU A 193 -12.70 -1.13 -2.81
C LEU A 193 -11.30 -1.48 -3.36
N GLN A 194 -10.38 -0.52 -3.35
CA GLN A 194 -8.98 -0.71 -3.74
C GLN A 194 -8.15 -1.22 -2.55
N ASN A 195 -8.69 -2.18 -1.82
CA ASN A 195 -7.89 -2.93 -0.86
C ASN A 195 -7.15 -4.01 -1.64
N VAL A 196 -5.87 -3.79 -1.89
CA VAL A 196 -5.01 -4.80 -2.51
C VAL A 196 -4.69 -5.84 -1.42
N PRO A 197 -5.13 -7.10 -1.57
CA PRO A 197 -4.79 -8.14 -0.60
C PRO A 197 -3.27 -8.32 -0.56
N VAL A 198 -2.72 -8.64 0.61
CA VAL A 198 -1.27 -8.80 0.83
C VAL A 198 -0.65 -9.76 -0.19
N SER A 199 -1.38 -10.80 -0.60
CA SER A 199 -0.95 -11.73 -1.65
C SER A 199 -0.72 -11.06 -3.01
N GLU A 200 -1.56 -10.11 -3.41
CA GLU A 200 -1.40 -9.38 -4.67
C GLU A 200 -0.22 -8.38 -4.58
N VAL A 201 0.03 -7.78 -3.41
CA VAL A 201 1.22 -6.95 -3.17
C VAL A 201 2.49 -7.79 -3.28
N ILE A 202 2.52 -8.98 -2.68
CA ILE A 202 3.64 -9.91 -2.76
C ILE A 202 3.90 -10.32 -4.22
N GLU A 203 2.86 -10.62 -5.00
CA GLU A 203 2.99 -10.96 -6.42
C GLU A 203 3.64 -9.82 -7.24
N VAL A 204 3.22 -8.57 -7.02
CA VAL A 204 3.84 -7.39 -7.69
C VAL A 204 5.29 -7.21 -7.26
N MET A 205 5.61 -7.37 -5.97
CA MET A 205 6.98 -7.27 -5.48
C MET A 205 7.89 -8.35 -6.10
N VAL A 206 7.40 -9.59 -6.20
CA VAL A 206 8.13 -10.70 -6.86
C VAL A 206 8.35 -10.38 -8.33
N PHE A 207 7.34 -9.85 -9.03
CA PHE A 207 7.48 -9.44 -10.42
C PHE A 207 8.52 -8.34 -10.61
N LEU A 208 8.48 -7.28 -9.80
CA LEU A 208 9.46 -6.18 -9.86
C LEU A 208 10.88 -6.66 -9.53
N GLN A 209 11.02 -7.57 -8.56
CA GLN A 209 12.32 -8.20 -8.25
C GLN A 209 12.84 -9.04 -9.42
N GLN A 210 11.98 -9.84 -10.05
CA GLN A 210 12.36 -10.62 -11.23
C GLN A 210 12.77 -9.70 -12.39
N ALA A 211 12.03 -8.62 -12.64
CA ALA A 211 12.36 -7.63 -13.66
C ALA A 211 13.71 -6.96 -13.38
N ALA A 212 13.98 -6.59 -12.12
CA ALA A 212 15.29 -6.05 -11.74
C ALA A 212 16.42 -7.07 -11.94
N PHE A 213 16.20 -8.36 -11.64
CA PHE A 213 17.22 -9.41 -11.81
C PHE A 213 17.56 -9.73 -13.27
N ILE A 214 16.69 -9.36 -14.22
CA ILE A 214 17.03 -9.41 -15.66
C ILE A 214 18.21 -8.45 -15.94
N PHE A 215 18.22 -7.28 -15.30
CA PHE A 215 19.25 -6.26 -15.51
C PHE A 215 20.44 -6.37 -14.55
N ILE A 216 20.34 -7.20 -13.52
CA ILE A 216 21.43 -7.49 -12.57
C ILE A 216 21.86 -8.95 -12.78
N PRO A 217 22.81 -9.25 -13.70
CA PRO A 217 23.16 -10.63 -14.04
C PRO A 217 23.94 -11.35 -12.94
N ASN A 218 24.75 -10.62 -12.18
CA ASN A 218 25.61 -11.18 -11.14
C ASN A 218 24.82 -11.50 -9.85
N PRO A 219 24.86 -12.75 -9.34
CA PRO A 219 24.16 -13.14 -8.12
C PRO A 219 24.55 -12.35 -6.86
N GLN A 220 25.80 -11.90 -6.73
CA GLN A 220 26.24 -11.13 -5.56
C GLN A 220 25.60 -9.73 -5.56
N ASP A 221 25.51 -9.09 -6.72
CA ASP A 221 24.88 -7.78 -6.88
C ASP A 221 23.36 -7.85 -6.66
N ARG A 222 22.72 -8.97 -7.01
CA ARG A 222 21.31 -9.24 -6.66
C ARG A 222 21.13 -9.27 -5.15
N LYS A 223 22.03 -9.94 -4.43
CA LYS A 223 21.98 -10.03 -2.96
C LYS A 223 22.17 -8.65 -2.31
N ALA A 224 23.13 -7.86 -2.80
CA ALA A 224 23.34 -6.48 -2.36
C ALA A 224 22.10 -5.60 -2.63
N TYR A 225 21.49 -5.72 -3.80
CA TYR A 225 20.24 -5.03 -4.16
C TYR A 225 19.08 -5.41 -3.23
N ILE A 226 18.86 -6.70 -2.96
CA ILE A 226 17.81 -7.16 -2.03
C ILE A 226 18.05 -6.59 -0.64
N ASN A 227 19.30 -6.64 -0.14
CA ASN A 227 19.63 -6.12 1.19
C ASN A 227 19.40 -4.61 1.28
N ARG A 228 19.76 -3.86 0.24
CA ARG A 228 19.48 -2.42 0.14
C ARG A 228 17.97 -2.15 0.12
N ILE A 229 17.19 -2.91 -0.65
CA ILE A 229 15.72 -2.79 -0.62
C ILE A 229 15.16 -3.08 0.77
N ARG A 230 15.60 -4.16 1.42
CA ARG A 230 15.16 -4.52 2.77
C ARG A 230 15.45 -3.43 3.81
N SER A 231 16.58 -2.73 3.69
CA SER A 231 16.90 -1.62 4.61
C SER A 231 15.92 -0.45 4.56
N TYR A 232 15.16 -0.29 3.46
CA TYR A 232 14.11 0.72 3.37
C TYR A 232 12.79 0.28 4.04
N PHE A 233 12.66 -0.99 4.46
CA PHE A 233 11.46 -1.55 5.08
C PHE A 233 11.75 -2.33 6.38
N PRO A 234 12.30 -1.69 7.42
CA PRO A 234 12.77 -2.37 8.64
C PRO A 234 11.66 -3.01 9.50
N ALA A 235 10.39 -2.63 9.30
CA ALA A 235 9.27 -3.10 10.14
C ALA A 235 8.84 -4.56 9.90
N ALA A 236 9.33 -5.21 8.84
CA ALA A 236 8.92 -6.58 8.48
C ALA A 236 9.64 -7.69 9.28
N GLU A 237 10.72 -7.39 10.01
CA GLU A 237 11.47 -8.40 10.77
C GLU A 237 10.81 -8.75 12.11
N ASN A 238 10.03 -7.84 12.71
CA ASN A 238 9.48 -8.03 14.07
C ASN A 238 8.02 -8.51 14.13
N THR A 239 7.33 -8.70 13.00
CA THR A 239 5.91 -9.10 12.98
C THR A 239 5.65 -10.55 12.54
N LEU A 240 6.69 -11.29 12.12
CA LEU A 240 6.55 -12.69 11.70
C LEU A 240 7.16 -13.71 12.68
N ILE A 241 7.78 -13.24 13.77
CA ILE A 241 8.19 -14.07 14.91
C ILE A 241 7.27 -13.74 16.08
N GLY A 242 5.97 -13.92 15.89
CA GLY A 242 5.06 -14.14 17.00
C GLY A 242 5.28 -15.57 17.46
N ASP A 243 6.00 -15.73 18.55
CA ASP A 243 6.29 -17.01 19.19
C ASP A 243 5.02 -17.87 19.27
N GLY A 244 5.00 -18.92 18.47
CA GLY A 244 4.13 -20.07 18.64
C GLY A 244 4.58 -20.89 19.84
N THR A 245 4.69 -20.28 21.02
CA THR A 245 4.64 -21.02 22.28
C THR A 245 3.18 -21.41 22.50
N ASN A 246 2.84 -22.56 21.96
CA ASN A 246 1.81 -23.41 22.52
C ASN A 246 2.19 -23.65 23.99
N ASP A 247 1.44 -23.06 24.90
CA ASP A 247 1.25 -23.59 26.24
C ASP A 247 -0.26 -23.61 26.54
N ILE A 248 -0.78 -24.84 26.45
CA ILE A 248 -2.01 -25.42 27.05
C ILE A 248 -3.36 -24.81 26.65
#